data_AF-A0A170VSH8-F1
#
_entry.id   AF-A0A170VSH8-F1
#
_cell.length_a   1.000
_cell.length_b   1.000
_cell.length_c   1.000
_cell.angle_alpha   90.00
_cell.angle_beta   90.00
_cell.angle_gamma   90.00
#
_symmetry.space_group_name_H-M   'P 1'
#
loop_
_entity.id
_entity.type
_entity.pdbx_description
1 polymer ?
#
loop_
_entity_poly.entity_id
_entity_poly.type
_entity_poly.pdbx_seq_one_letter_code
_entity_poly.pdbx_strand_id
1 'polypeptide(L)'
;RDIAKIFDVYWEVADPDGKIPDKWPESVKTEFNHHTPLNLLLNETKAGVYISSSPPELCPDGRTSDIDSILDVIHNADKFIYISVMDYMPILEYTAKPEYWPVIDNALKSAAIDRKVELRLLISFWNHTDPAEKS
;
A
#
# COMPACT_ATOMS: atom_id res chain seq x y z
N ARG A 1 0.21 -14.39 13.74
CA ARG A 1 1.50 -15.03 13.37
C ARG A 1 2.13 -14.33 12.17
N ASP A 2 1.42 -14.16 11.05
CA ASP A 2 2.00 -13.44 9.90
C ASP A 2 2.25 -11.95 10.17
N ILE A 3 1.25 -11.23 10.72
CA ILE A 3 1.40 -9.82 11.09
C ILE A 3 2.56 -9.55 12.07
N ALA A 4 2.89 -10.52 12.94
CA ALA A 4 3.98 -10.37 13.90
C ALA A 4 5.34 -10.22 13.20
N LYS A 5 5.51 -10.82 12.02
CA LYS A 5 6.74 -10.70 11.22
C LYS A 5 6.99 -9.27 10.76
N ILE A 6 5.94 -8.49 10.52
CA ILE A 6 6.06 -7.06 10.20
C ILE A 6 6.61 -6.31 11.42
N PHE A 7 6.06 -6.59 12.62
CA PHE A 7 6.60 -6.01 13.85
C PHE A 7 8.06 -6.42 14.09
N ASP A 8 8.43 -7.68 13.84
CA ASP A 8 9.80 -8.16 13.99
C ASP A 8 10.77 -7.39 13.07
N VAL A 9 10.38 -7.13 11.81
CA VAL A 9 11.14 -6.31 10.86
C VAL A 9 11.37 -4.90 11.41
N TYR A 10 10.31 -4.22 11.85
CA TYR A 10 10.45 -2.88 12.42
C TYR A 10 11.29 -2.88 13.70
N TRP A 11 11.15 -3.92 14.53
CA TRP A 11 11.89 -4.05 15.77
C TRP A 11 13.39 -4.24 15.54
N GLU A 12 13.77 -5.01 14.51
CA GLU A 12 15.17 -5.21 14.12
C GLU A 12 15.83 -3.92 13.62
N VAL A 13 15.11 -3.09 12.86
CA VAL A 13 15.62 -1.79 12.38
C VAL A 13 15.64 -0.73 13.47
N ALA A 14 14.74 -0.82 14.46
CA ALA A 14 14.66 0.13 15.56
C ALA A 14 15.79 -0.03 16.59
N ASP A 15 16.55 -1.13 16.54
CA ASP A 15 17.76 -1.30 17.35
C ASP A 15 18.77 -0.17 17.03
N PRO A 16 19.49 0.39 18.03
CA PRO A 16 20.51 1.41 17.78
C PRO A 16 21.58 1.02 16.75
N ASP A 17 21.91 -0.27 16.66
CA ASP A 17 22.83 -0.83 15.66
C ASP A 17 22.09 -1.46 14.46
N GLY A 18 20.76 -1.38 14.46
CA GLY A 18 19.85 -1.91 13.47
C GLY A 18 20.06 -1.29 12.09
N LYS A 19 20.06 -2.14 11.07
CA LYS A 19 20.18 -1.74 9.67
C LYS A 19 19.25 -2.60 8.84
N ILE A 20 18.79 -2.04 7.73
CA ILE A 20 18.10 -2.83 6.71
C ILE A 20 19.13 -3.77 6.09
N PRO A 21 18.95 -5.11 6.16
CA PRO A 21 19.86 -6.05 5.55
C PRO A 21 19.67 -6.09 4.03
N ASP A 22 20.70 -6.52 3.29
CA ASP A 22 20.56 -6.79 1.85
C ASP A 22 19.51 -7.87 1.57
N LYS A 23 19.32 -8.79 2.53
CA LYS A 23 18.27 -9.81 2.52
C LYS A 23 17.74 -10.06 3.93
N TRP A 24 16.42 -9.98 4.09
CA TRP A 24 15.74 -10.31 5.34
C TRP A 24 15.89 -11.78 5.73
N PRO A 25 15.98 -12.12 7.03
CA PRO A 25 16.09 -13.49 7.48
C PRO A 25 14.80 -14.28 7.20
N GLU A 26 14.94 -15.60 7.02
CA GLU A 26 13.81 -16.50 6.73
C GLU A 26 12.74 -16.50 7.84
N SER A 27 13.07 -16.04 9.06
CA SER A 27 12.11 -15.90 10.17
C SER A 27 10.97 -14.93 9.85
N VAL A 28 11.26 -13.86 9.09
CA VAL A 28 10.29 -12.81 8.74
C VAL A 28 9.71 -12.96 7.33
N LYS A 29 10.23 -13.89 6.53
CA LYS A 29 9.66 -14.29 5.23
C LYS A 29 8.19 -14.71 5.38
N THR A 30 7.34 -14.42 4.38
CA THR A 30 5.96 -14.91 4.35
C THR A 30 5.63 -15.67 3.07
N GLU A 31 4.69 -16.61 3.18
CA GLU A 31 4.07 -17.28 2.04
C GLU A 31 2.72 -16.65 1.67
N PHE A 32 2.27 -15.64 2.44
CA PHE A 32 0.98 -14.98 2.23
C PHE A 32 1.15 -13.67 1.47
N ASN A 33 0.52 -13.59 0.30
CA ASN A 33 0.56 -12.43 -0.58
C ASN A 33 -0.69 -12.37 -1.45
N HIS A 34 -0.72 -11.46 -2.44
CA HIS A 34 -1.87 -11.28 -3.31
C HIS A 34 -2.17 -12.51 -4.19
N HIS A 35 -1.17 -13.33 -4.51
CA HIS A 35 -1.37 -14.59 -5.23
C HIS A 35 -1.79 -15.74 -4.30
N THR A 36 -1.24 -15.78 -3.08
CA THR A 36 -1.46 -16.85 -2.09
C THR A 36 -2.02 -16.28 -0.78
N PRO A 37 -3.26 -15.76 -0.76
CA PRO A 37 -3.83 -15.18 0.46
C PRO A 37 -4.13 -16.23 1.53
N LEU A 38 -4.04 -15.84 2.79
CA LEU A 38 -4.46 -16.66 3.92
C LEU A 38 -6.00 -16.70 3.99
N ASN A 39 -6.56 -17.90 3.83
CA ASN A 39 -8.01 -18.08 3.99
C ASN A 39 -8.39 -18.12 5.47
N LEU A 40 -9.25 -17.21 5.90
CA LEU A 40 -9.75 -17.12 7.27
C LEU A 40 -11.20 -16.60 7.32
N LEU A 41 -11.80 -16.60 8.51
CA LEU A 41 -13.12 -16.01 8.75
C LEU A 41 -12.97 -14.60 9.33
N LEU A 42 -13.45 -13.58 8.61
CA LEU A 42 -13.62 -12.21 9.10
C LEU A 42 -15.10 -11.99 9.41
N ASN A 43 -15.46 -11.83 10.68
CA ASN A 43 -16.86 -11.67 11.11
C ASN A 43 -17.79 -12.69 10.44
N GLU A 44 -17.45 -13.98 10.55
CA GLU A 44 -18.17 -15.11 9.95
C GLU A 44 -18.12 -15.20 8.41
N THR A 45 -17.47 -14.25 7.74
CA THR A 45 -17.30 -14.25 6.27
C THR A 45 -15.97 -14.88 5.90
N LYS A 46 -15.98 -15.89 5.02
CA LYS A 46 -14.75 -16.47 4.47
C LYS A 46 -14.07 -15.43 3.57
N ALA A 47 -12.83 -15.10 3.87
CA ALA A 47 -12.03 -14.16 3.12
C ALA A 47 -10.61 -14.70 2.92
N GLY A 48 -10.05 -14.44 1.73
CA GLY A 48 -8.61 -14.50 1.51
C GLY A 48 -8.00 -13.18 1.97
N VAL A 49 -7.08 -13.24 2.92
CA VAL A 49 -6.44 -12.06 3.51
C VAL A 49 -4.93 -12.18 3.35
N TYR A 50 -4.30 -11.10 2.94
CA TYR A 50 -2.85 -10.92 3.06
C TYR A 50 -2.60 -9.53 3.64
N ILE A 51 -1.38 -9.32 4.12
CA ILE A 51 -0.96 -8.02 4.66
C ILE A 51 0.13 -7.51 3.74
N SER A 52 0.01 -6.26 3.33
CA SER A 52 1.05 -5.54 2.58
C SER A 52 1.88 -4.67 3.52
N SER A 53 3.03 -4.19 3.03
CA SER A 53 3.87 -3.28 3.82
C SER A 53 4.61 -2.27 2.95
N SER A 54 5.11 -1.22 3.60
CA SER A 54 5.98 -0.20 3.03
C SER A 54 7.00 0.31 4.07
N PRO A 55 8.13 0.89 3.61
CA PRO A 55 8.57 0.98 2.23
C PRO A 55 9.07 -0.39 1.68
N PRO A 56 9.35 -0.53 0.37
CA PRO A 56 9.77 -1.81 -0.24
C PRO A 56 10.98 -2.45 0.45
N GLU A 57 11.89 -1.65 0.99
CA GLU A 57 13.07 -2.11 1.71
C GLU A 57 12.71 -2.84 3.03
N LEU A 58 11.54 -2.55 3.60
CA LEU A 58 10.99 -3.22 4.79
C LEU A 58 9.98 -4.32 4.43
N CYS A 59 9.98 -4.79 3.18
CA CYS A 59 9.17 -5.92 2.75
C CYS A 59 10.04 -7.19 2.67
N PRO A 60 9.93 -8.13 3.63
CA PRO A 60 10.60 -9.42 3.54
C PRO A 60 10.16 -10.22 2.33
N ASP A 61 10.97 -11.23 1.98
CA ASP A 61 10.67 -12.17 0.91
C ASP A 61 9.22 -12.68 0.98
N GLY A 62 8.55 -12.63 -0.18
CA GLY A 62 7.18 -13.09 -0.35
C GLY A 62 6.09 -12.11 0.11
N ARG A 63 6.42 -11.00 0.77
CA ARG A 63 5.45 -9.95 1.16
C ARG A 63 5.07 -9.10 -0.06
N THR A 64 3.78 -8.85 -0.28
CA THR A 64 3.35 -7.86 -1.28
C THR A 64 3.62 -6.45 -0.75
N SER A 65 4.17 -5.56 -1.58
CA SER A 65 4.31 -4.14 -1.21
C SER A 65 2.96 -3.43 -1.17
N ASP A 66 2.84 -2.33 -0.44
CA ASP A 66 1.62 -1.52 -0.42
C ASP A 66 1.26 -1.00 -1.82
N ILE A 67 2.27 -0.56 -2.59
CA ILE A 67 2.04 -0.03 -3.94
C ILE A 67 1.52 -1.11 -4.88
N ASP A 68 2.10 -2.32 -4.86
CA ASP A 68 1.62 -3.42 -5.71
C ASP A 68 0.21 -3.85 -5.31
N SER A 69 -0.09 -3.85 -4.00
CA SER A 69 -1.41 -4.22 -3.49
C SER A 69 -2.50 -3.23 -3.94
N ILE A 70 -2.21 -1.93 -3.87
CA ILE A 70 -3.12 -0.88 -4.34
C ILE A 70 -3.35 -1.00 -5.85
N LEU A 71 -2.28 -1.19 -6.62
CA LEU A 71 -2.37 -1.33 -8.07
C LEU A 71 -3.16 -2.58 -8.48
N ASP A 72 -2.95 -3.70 -7.81
CA ASP A 72 -3.71 -4.93 -8.03
C ASP A 72 -5.21 -4.72 -7.82
N VAL A 73 -5.60 -4.04 -6.73
CA VAL A 73 -7.01 -3.71 -6.48
C VAL A 73 -7.59 -2.80 -7.57
N ILE A 74 -6.85 -1.78 -8.02
CA ILE A 74 -7.30 -0.87 -9.08
C ILE A 74 -7.44 -1.62 -10.42
N HIS A 75 -6.47 -2.47 -10.77
CA HIS A 75 -6.45 -3.20 -12.02
C HIS A 75 -7.58 -4.23 -12.13
N ASN A 76 -7.94 -4.87 -11.01
CA ASN A 76 -9.00 -5.88 -10.96
C ASN A 76 -10.40 -5.30 -10.67
N ALA A 77 -10.54 -3.98 -10.50
CA ALA A 77 -11.85 -3.36 -10.29
C ALA A 77 -12.66 -3.29 -11.59
N ASP A 78 -13.88 -3.85 -11.56
CA ASP A 78 -14.79 -3.90 -12.72
C ASP A 78 -15.81 -2.76 -12.77
N LYS A 79 -16.25 -2.25 -11.61
CA LYS A 79 -17.42 -1.35 -11.53
C LYS A 79 -17.12 -0.02 -10.87
N PHE A 80 -16.50 -0.04 -9.69
CA PHE A 80 -16.22 1.17 -8.93
C PHE A 80 -14.95 1.03 -8.11
N ILE A 81 -14.32 2.18 -7.84
CA ILE A 81 -13.20 2.36 -6.92
C ILE A 81 -13.56 3.52 -6.00
N TYR A 82 -13.68 3.26 -4.70
CA TYR A 82 -13.93 4.27 -3.69
C TYR A 82 -12.68 4.42 -2.81
N ILE A 83 -12.14 5.63 -2.78
CA ILE A 83 -10.93 5.97 -2.02
C ILE A 83 -11.29 6.96 -0.93
N SER A 84 -10.82 6.69 0.28
CA SER A 84 -10.90 7.62 1.42
C SER A 84 -9.50 7.79 2.00
N VAL A 85 -8.93 8.99 1.90
CA VAL A 85 -7.55 9.28 2.32
C VAL A 85 -7.46 10.63 3.03
N MET A 86 -6.35 10.83 3.76
CA MET A 86 -6.06 12.12 4.40
C MET A 86 -5.69 13.17 3.36
N ASP A 87 -4.69 12.88 2.53
CA ASP A 87 -4.16 13.77 1.49
C ASP A 87 -3.95 12.93 0.21
N TYR A 88 -4.05 13.55 -0.97
CA TYR A 88 -3.87 12.85 -2.24
C TYR A 88 -3.10 13.71 -3.24
N MET A 89 -1.80 13.44 -3.36
CA MET A 89 -0.92 14.18 -4.27
C MET A 89 -0.05 13.21 -5.08
N PRO A 90 0.02 13.35 -6.43
CA PRO A 90 0.84 12.50 -7.28
C PRO A 90 2.30 12.98 -7.32
N ILE A 91 2.88 13.28 -6.14
CA ILE A 91 4.24 13.80 -6.00
C ILE A 91 4.98 13.11 -4.85
N LEU A 92 6.29 12.97 -4.98
CA LEU A 92 7.18 12.54 -3.90
C LEU A 92 7.65 13.77 -3.11
N GLU A 93 6.90 14.11 -2.06
CA GLU A 93 7.12 15.32 -1.26
C GLU A 93 8.37 15.29 -0.40
N TYR A 94 8.71 14.11 0.13
CA TYR A 94 9.83 13.93 1.06
C TYR A 94 11.16 13.66 0.35
N THR A 95 11.43 14.43 -0.71
CA THR A 95 12.65 14.37 -1.51
C THR A 95 13.31 15.75 -1.56
N ALA A 96 14.60 15.81 -1.93
CA ALA A 96 15.32 17.09 -2.01
C ALA A 96 14.71 18.07 -3.03
N LYS A 97 13.99 17.54 -4.03
CA LYS A 97 13.24 18.28 -5.03
C LYS A 97 11.97 17.48 -5.32
N PRO A 98 10.76 18.07 -5.22
CA PRO A 98 9.53 17.35 -5.52
C PRO A 98 9.58 16.70 -6.89
N GLU A 99 9.29 15.40 -6.94
CA GLU A 99 9.28 14.61 -8.17
C GLU A 99 7.85 14.15 -8.46
N TYR A 100 7.43 14.25 -9.72
CA TYR A 100 6.13 13.75 -10.14
C TYR A 100 6.11 12.22 -10.09
N TRP A 101 5.11 11.67 -9.41
CA TRP A 101 4.96 10.23 -9.22
C TRP A 101 3.55 9.78 -9.64
N PRO A 102 3.41 9.39 -10.93
CA PRO A 102 2.09 9.17 -11.53
C PRO A 102 1.53 7.76 -11.32
N VAL A 103 2.16 6.91 -10.51
CA VAL A 103 1.90 5.46 -10.54
C VAL A 103 0.43 5.14 -10.24
N ILE A 104 -0.10 5.63 -9.12
CA ILE A 104 -1.51 5.44 -8.73
C ILE A 104 -2.43 6.25 -9.66
N ASP A 105 -2.05 7.49 -9.97
CA ASP A 105 -2.84 8.40 -10.82
C ASP A 105 -3.09 7.83 -12.23
N ASN A 106 -2.07 7.24 -12.86
CA ASN A 106 -2.18 6.58 -14.14
C ASN A 106 -3.09 5.35 -14.07
N ALA A 107 -2.99 4.55 -13.01
CA ALA A 107 -3.83 3.37 -12.83
C ALA A 107 -5.31 3.75 -12.67
N LEU A 108 -5.59 4.78 -11.87
CA LEU A 108 -6.95 5.31 -11.68
C LEU A 108 -7.50 5.92 -12.98
N LYS A 109 -6.69 6.69 -13.71
CA LYS A 109 -7.07 7.26 -15.01
C LYS A 109 -7.38 6.19 -16.03
N SER A 110 -6.55 5.14 -16.14
CA SER A 110 -6.83 4.03 -17.05
C SER A 110 -8.12 3.28 -16.66
N ALA A 111 -8.34 3.03 -15.36
CA ALA A 111 -9.59 2.42 -14.89
C ALA A 111 -10.83 3.24 -15.27
N ALA A 112 -10.79 4.56 -15.05
CA ALA A 112 -11.92 5.45 -15.33
C ALA A 112 -12.14 5.68 -16.84
N ILE A 113 -11.07 5.87 -17.61
CA ILE A 113 -11.15 6.26 -19.03
C ILE A 113 -11.36 5.02 -19.90
N ASP A 114 -10.54 3.99 -19.73
CA ASP A 114 -10.48 2.84 -20.64
C ASP A 114 -11.53 1.80 -20.26
N ARG A 115 -11.69 1.55 -18.95
CA ARG A 115 -12.60 0.53 -18.42
C ARG A 115 -13.95 1.07 -17.93
N LYS A 116 -14.12 2.41 -17.91
CA LYS A 116 -15.35 3.08 -17.43
C LYS A 116 -15.72 2.72 -15.99
N VAL A 117 -14.72 2.42 -15.16
CA VAL A 117 -14.88 2.18 -13.73
C VAL A 117 -15.23 3.50 -13.03
N GLU A 118 -16.26 3.48 -12.19
CA GLU A 118 -16.69 4.65 -11.43
C GLU A 118 -15.68 4.98 -10.32
N LEU A 119 -15.11 6.19 -10.34
CA LEU A 119 -14.15 6.64 -9.34
C LEU A 119 -14.79 7.66 -8.40
N ARG A 120 -14.72 7.41 -7.09
CA ARG A 120 -15.09 8.40 -6.06
C ARG A 120 -13.94 8.56 -5.08
N LEU A 121 -13.52 9.81 -4.87
CA LEU A 121 -12.51 10.16 -3.88
C LEU A 121 -13.14 10.98 -2.76
N LEU A 122 -12.83 10.60 -1.53
CA LEU A 122 -13.09 11.35 -0.32
C LEU A 122 -11.73 11.71 0.28
N ILE A 123 -11.38 13.00 0.23
CA ILE A 123 -10.10 13.52 0.74
C ILE A 123 -10.40 14.40 1.93
N SER A 124 -9.67 14.21 3.03
CA SER A 124 -9.88 14.97 4.25
C SER A 124 -9.51 16.44 4.06
N PHE A 125 -10.27 17.32 4.72
CA PHE A 125 -9.91 18.72 4.89
C PHE A 125 -9.57 18.96 6.35
N TRP A 126 -8.30 19.21 6.65
CA TRP A 126 -7.79 19.33 8.02
C TRP A 126 -6.78 20.48 8.13
N ASN A 127 -6.36 20.79 9.36
CA ASN A 127 -5.51 21.97 9.63
C ASN A 127 -4.17 21.96 8.89
N HIS A 128 -3.72 20.79 8.43
CA HIS A 128 -2.46 20.59 7.72
C HIS A 128 -2.63 20.35 6.21
N THR A 129 -3.84 20.40 5.66
CA THR A 129 -4.06 20.28 4.20
C THR A 129 -3.21 21.30 3.45
N ASP A 130 -2.52 20.84 2.41
CA ASP A 130 -1.71 21.72 1.57
C ASP A 130 -2.60 22.82 0.96
N PRO A 131 -2.16 24.09 0.93
CA PRO A 131 -2.91 25.16 0.30
C PRO A 131 -3.36 24.86 -1.15
N ALA A 132 -2.60 24.06 -1.91
CA ALA A 132 -2.94 23.64 -3.27
C ALA A 132 -4.12 22.64 -3.33
N GLU A 133 -4.41 21.94 -2.24
CA GLU A 133 -5.55 21.02 -2.12
C GLU A 133 -6.80 21.70 -1.55
N LYS A 134 -6.69 22.94 -1.05
CA LYS A 134 -7.83 23.72 -0.55
C LYS A 134 -8.67 24.20 -1.73
N SER A 135 -9.84 23.59 -1.88
CA SER A 135 -10.85 23.92 -2.91
C SER A 135 -11.48 25.29 -2.71
#